data_AF-A0A919TMZ2-F1
#
_entry.id   AF-A0A919TMZ2-F1
#
_cell.length_a   1.000
_cell.length_b   1.000
_cell.length_c   1.000
_cell.angle_alpha   90.00
_cell.angle_beta   90.00
_cell.angle_gamma   90.00
#
_symmetry.space_group_name_H-M   'P 1'
#
loop_
_entity.id
_entity.type
_entity.pdbx_description
1 polymer ?
#
loop_
_entity_poly.entity_id
_entity_poly.type
_entity_poly.pdbx_seq_one_letter_code
_entity_poly.pdbx_strand_id
1 'polypeptide(L)'
;MSDSHSRRIQALELLYDHAPENAGEIPHFVDLLGETLDDHAEDLWRGTLRLLDGQGLIKLAETMGFGGNAAYLTDAGRAEVEERRRRRANPAEMRSAAERGILQYLYQEDPHGTAWTQLRGDDGIKIHLEGSILPDSLVGRVAEQLKEAGLIEGGSYVAEFEGPLTARLTGLGQRCIESGVSVEEFLNKQRQAQPGHVFHIGTISGSNLNWGDHVTQNATTSSGLVGDELRQLVQAIVQALPVLGLPDEDAEAIRRDSEVIEGELQHQTPESKGIVRAMLNRNLNRILAEGENQLALYLVASAKVLLRNIGWDVE
;
A
#
# COMPACT_ATOMS: atom_id res chain seq x y z
N MET A 1 -20.79 7.77 14.19
CA MET A 1 -21.28 8.61 13.07
C MET A 1 -22.65 9.13 13.44
N SER A 2 -22.91 10.42 13.23
CA SER A 2 -24.14 11.10 13.65
C SER A 2 -25.39 10.41 13.10
N ASP A 3 -26.32 10.12 14.01
CA ASP A 3 -27.67 9.59 13.83
C ASP A 3 -28.43 10.18 12.62
N SER A 4 -28.13 11.44 12.27
CA SER A 4 -28.72 12.15 11.13
C SER A 4 -28.26 11.63 9.77
N HIS A 5 -26.99 11.24 9.63
CA HIS A 5 -26.47 10.76 8.35
C HIS A 5 -27.04 9.39 7.99
N SER A 6 -27.08 8.47 8.95
CA SER A 6 -27.66 7.13 8.77
C SER A 6 -29.14 7.21 8.37
N ARG A 7 -29.93 8.07 9.03
CA ARG A 7 -31.34 8.32 8.67
C ARG A 7 -31.48 8.80 7.22
N ARG A 8 -30.62 9.72 6.76
CA ARG A 8 -30.65 10.19 5.36
C ARG A 8 -30.40 9.07 4.36
N ILE A 9 -29.42 8.20 4.64
CA ILE A 9 -29.13 7.05 3.76
C ILE A 9 -30.34 6.12 3.73
N GLN A 10 -30.85 5.75 4.90
CA GLN A 10 -32.00 4.86 5.04
C GLN A 10 -33.23 5.41 4.32
N ALA A 11 -33.51 6.71 4.43
CA ALA A 11 -34.64 7.33 3.74
C ALA A 11 -34.56 7.18 2.23
N LEU A 12 -33.40 7.45 1.65
CA LEU A 12 -33.20 7.37 0.20
C LEU A 12 -33.27 5.92 -0.29
N GLU A 13 -32.70 4.97 0.44
CA GLU A 13 -32.75 3.54 0.09
C GLU A 13 -34.18 2.98 0.17
N LEU A 14 -34.94 3.31 1.22
CA LEU A 14 -36.35 2.90 1.36
C LEU A 14 -37.22 3.46 0.22
N LEU A 15 -37.04 4.73 -0.13
CA LEU A 15 -37.75 5.35 -1.25
C LEU A 15 -37.33 4.78 -2.62
N TYR A 16 -36.08 4.33 -2.75
CA TYR A 16 -35.57 3.73 -3.98
C TYR A 16 -36.11 2.30 -4.18
N ASP A 17 -36.13 1.49 -3.12
CA ASP A 17 -36.61 0.10 -3.16
C ASP A 17 -38.13 -0.01 -3.12
N HIS A 18 -38.84 1.07 -2.75
CA HIS A 18 -40.29 1.10 -2.79
C HIS A 18 -40.82 0.92 -4.22
N ALA A 19 -41.47 -0.20 -4.47
CA ALA A 19 -42.26 -0.45 -5.66
C ALA A 19 -43.72 -0.09 -5.34
N PRO A 20 -44.25 1.03 -5.86
CA PRO A 20 -45.62 1.41 -5.57
C PRO A 20 -46.59 0.38 -6.19
N GLU A 21 -47.60 -0.03 -5.43
CA GLU A 21 -48.64 -0.96 -5.91
C GLU A 21 -49.42 -0.36 -7.08
N ASN A 22 -49.57 0.98 -7.09
CA ASN A 22 -50.24 1.73 -8.14
C ASN A 22 -49.33 2.84 -8.70
N ALA A 23 -49.36 3.02 -10.03
CA ALA A 23 -48.62 4.10 -10.67
C ALA A 23 -49.11 5.48 -10.16
N GLY A 24 -48.19 6.26 -9.56
CA GLY A 24 -48.46 7.60 -9.04
C GLY A 24 -48.80 7.67 -7.55
N GLU A 25 -48.80 6.55 -6.84
CA GLU A 25 -48.90 6.53 -5.38
C GLU A 25 -47.61 7.08 -4.76
N ILE A 26 -47.76 8.01 -3.80
CA ILE A 26 -46.64 8.61 -3.08
C ILE A 26 -46.56 7.89 -1.73
N PRO A 27 -45.47 7.16 -1.45
CA PRO A 27 -45.37 6.43 -0.21
C PRO A 27 -45.30 7.38 0.99
N HIS A 28 -46.05 7.04 2.02
CA HIS A 28 -45.87 7.62 3.34
C HIS A 28 -44.64 6.98 3.98
N PHE A 29 -43.67 7.80 4.34
CA PHE A 29 -42.38 7.35 4.84
C PHE A 29 -42.49 6.54 6.14
N VAL A 30 -43.45 6.87 7.00
CA VAL A 30 -43.71 6.13 8.24
C VAL A 30 -44.14 4.69 7.95
N ASP A 31 -44.90 4.48 6.88
CA ASP A 31 -45.32 3.13 6.47
C ASP A 31 -44.13 2.32 5.92
N LEU A 32 -43.18 2.99 5.24
CA LEU A 32 -41.96 2.35 4.73
C LEU A 32 -41.00 1.89 5.84
N LEU A 33 -41.03 2.54 7.01
CA LEU A 33 -40.20 2.14 8.14
C LEU A 33 -40.69 0.82 8.78
N GLY A 34 -41.97 0.49 8.61
CA GLY A 34 -42.55 -0.75 9.14
C GLY A 34 -42.62 -0.82 10.67
N GLU A 35 -42.40 0.30 11.37
CA GLU A 35 -42.41 0.41 12.82
C GLU A 35 -43.22 1.63 13.30
N THR A 36 -43.81 1.52 14.48
CA THR A 36 -44.48 2.65 15.13
C THR A 36 -43.44 3.55 15.77
N LEU A 37 -43.32 4.77 15.26
CA LEU A 37 -42.43 5.79 15.82
C LEU A 37 -43.10 6.50 17.00
N ASP A 38 -42.29 6.93 17.97
CA ASP A 38 -42.74 7.94 18.94
C ASP A 38 -42.69 9.34 18.32
N ASP A 39 -43.33 10.31 18.98
CA ASP A 39 -43.43 11.70 18.49
C ASP A 39 -42.05 12.32 18.21
N HIS A 40 -41.04 11.98 19.02
CA HIS A 40 -39.69 12.51 18.87
C HIS A 40 -38.98 11.96 17.62
N ALA A 41 -39.07 10.65 17.41
CA ALA A 41 -38.50 10.00 16.24
C ALA A 41 -39.21 10.47 14.96
N GLU A 42 -40.53 10.67 15.00
CA GLU A 42 -41.28 11.21 13.86
C GLU A 42 -40.79 12.63 13.50
N ASP A 43 -40.56 13.50 14.47
CA ASP A 43 -39.99 14.83 14.22
C ASP A 43 -38.58 14.79 13.63
N LEU A 44 -37.72 13.87 14.09
CA LEU A 44 -36.39 13.66 13.51
C LEU A 44 -36.47 13.19 12.05
N TRP A 45 -37.41 12.32 11.72
CA TRP A 45 -37.66 11.87 10.36
C TRP A 45 -38.22 12.98 9.48
N ARG A 46 -39.20 13.76 9.96
CA ARG A 46 -39.69 14.95 9.24
C ARG A 46 -38.57 15.94 8.93
N GLY A 47 -37.71 16.22 9.91
CA GLY A 47 -36.54 17.08 9.71
C GLY A 47 -35.57 16.51 8.66
N THR A 48 -35.38 15.19 8.65
CA THR A 48 -34.54 14.50 7.67
C THR A 48 -35.13 14.59 6.25
N LEU A 49 -36.44 14.39 6.09
CA LEU A 49 -37.12 14.48 4.80
C LEU A 49 -37.09 15.91 4.24
N ARG A 50 -37.38 16.92 5.06
CA ARG A 50 -37.26 18.34 4.65
C ARG A 50 -35.86 18.71 4.21
N LEU A 51 -34.83 18.16 4.88
CA LEU A 51 -33.44 18.37 4.48
C LEU A 51 -33.14 17.75 3.11
N LEU A 52 -33.62 16.52 2.86
CA LEU A 52 -33.44 15.85 1.57
C LEU A 52 -34.21 16.54 0.44
N ASP A 53 -35.40 17.07 0.72
CA ASP A 53 -36.20 17.87 -0.21
C ASP A 53 -35.50 19.19 -0.54
N GLY A 54 -34.98 19.90 0.47
CA GLY A 54 -34.17 21.10 0.28
C GLY A 54 -32.86 20.85 -0.49
N GLN A 55 -32.37 19.60 -0.52
CA GLN A 55 -31.22 19.18 -1.34
C GLN A 55 -31.63 18.73 -2.76
N GLY A 56 -32.92 18.69 -3.06
CA GLY A 56 -33.46 18.23 -4.35
C GLY A 56 -33.32 16.71 -4.57
N LEU A 57 -33.04 15.93 -3.52
CA LEU A 57 -32.88 14.47 -3.61
C LEU A 57 -34.22 13.74 -3.53
N ILE A 58 -35.19 14.33 -2.85
CA ILE A 58 -36.57 13.87 -2.83
C ILE A 58 -37.48 15.05 -3.17
N LYS A 59 -38.76 14.75 -3.39
CA LYS A 59 -39.81 15.76 -3.42
C LYS A 59 -40.86 15.43 -2.37
N LEU A 60 -41.00 16.32 -1.39
CA LEU A 60 -41.94 16.18 -0.29
C LEU A 60 -43.34 16.60 -0.74
N ALA A 61 -44.33 15.73 -0.50
CA ALA A 61 -45.73 16.04 -0.71
C ALA A 61 -46.32 16.63 0.57
N GLU A 62 -46.06 17.92 0.82
CA GLU A 62 -46.75 18.69 1.87
C GLU A 62 -48.14 19.08 1.37
N THR A 63 -49.09 18.15 1.38
CA THR A 63 -50.52 18.47 1.12
C THR A 63 -51.25 18.74 2.44
N MET A 64 -52.14 19.73 2.44
CA MET A 64 -52.90 20.14 3.62
C MET A 64 -53.61 18.94 4.28
N GLY A 65 -53.20 18.59 5.51
CA GLY A 65 -53.79 17.51 6.30
C GLY A 65 -52.91 16.26 6.43
N PHE A 66 -51.87 16.12 5.60
CA PHE A 66 -50.87 15.06 5.73
C PHE A 66 -49.61 15.65 6.36
N GLY A 67 -49.07 15.03 7.40
CA GLY A 67 -47.95 15.55 8.21
C GLY A 67 -46.60 15.70 7.50
N GLY A 68 -46.55 15.89 6.17
CA GLY A 68 -45.30 16.06 5.44
C GLY A 68 -44.41 14.82 5.45
N ASN A 69 -45.02 13.62 5.55
CA ASN A 69 -44.30 12.35 5.58
C ASN A 69 -44.34 11.62 4.22
N ALA A 70 -45.11 12.12 3.24
CA ALA A 70 -45.17 11.50 1.92
C ALA A 70 -44.07 12.09 1.03
N ALA A 71 -43.26 11.24 0.40
CA ALA A 71 -42.16 11.69 -0.46
C ALA A 71 -41.92 10.74 -1.63
N TYR A 72 -41.38 11.25 -2.73
CA TYR A 72 -40.84 10.43 -3.81
C TYR A 72 -39.41 10.85 -4.18
N LEU A 73 -38.65 9.90 -4.70
CA LEU A 73 -37.26 10.11 -5.10
C LEU A 73 -37.19 10.92 -6.40
N THR A 74 -36.31 11.91 -6.47
CA THR A 74 -36.01 12.61 -7.73
C THR A 74 -34.97 11.82 -8.55
N ASP A 75 -34.71 12.23 -9.78
CA ASP A 75 -33.61 11.65 -10.58
C ASP A 75 -32.24 11.85 -9.91
N ALA A 76 -32.05 12.99 -9.24
CA ALA A 76 -30.83 13.26 -8.48
C ALA A 76 -30.71 12.34 -7.25
N GLY A 77 -31.81 12.12 -6.52
CA GLY A 77 -31.84 11.15 -5.42
C GLY A 77 -31.60 9.71 -5.90
N ARG A 78 -32.15 9.34 -7.06
CA ARG A 78 -31.93 8.03 -7.67
C ARG A 78 -30.46 7.82 -8.03
N ALA A 79 -29.86 8.78 -8.72
CA ALA A 79 -28.45 8.75 -9.06
C ALA A 79 -27.55 8.65 -7.81
N GLU A 80 -27.88 9.37 -6.74
CA GLU A 80 -27.17 9.30 -5.46
C GLU A 80 -27.23 7.89 -4.83
N VAL A 81 -28.40 7.22 -4.84
CA VAL A 81 -28.55 5.85 -4.32
C VAL A 81 -27.79 4.85 -5.18
N GLU A 82 -27.93 4.94 -6.51
CA GLU A 82 -27.23 4.05 -7.45
C GLU A 82 -25.70 4.17 -7.31
N GLU A 83 -25.20 5.39 -7.18
CA GLU A 83 -23.79 5.70 -7.04
C GLU A 83 -23.25 5.19 -5.69
N ARG A 84 -24.03 5.28 -4.61
CA ARG A 84 -23.69 4.64 -3.33
C ARG A 84 -23.70 3.12 -3.42
N ARG A 85 -24.70 2.52 -4.06
CA ARG A 85 -24.75 1.07 -4.31
C ARG A 85 -23.55 0.61 -5.13
N ARG A 86 -23.13 1.40 -6.13
CA ARG A 86 -21.92 1.15 -6.92
C ARG A 86 -20.65 1.17 -6.06
N ARG A 87 -20.52 2.14 -5.15
CA ARG A 87 -19.39 2.17 -4.19
C ARG A 87 -19.42 0.99 -3.22
N ARG A 88 -20.59 0.62 -2.69
CA ARG A 88 -20.76 -0.58 -1.85
C ARG A 88 -20.41 -1.87 -2.58
N ALA A 89 -20.65 -1.93 -3.89
CA ALA A 89 -20.29 -3.09 -4.72
C ALA A 89 -18.82 -3.09 -5.17
N ASN A 90 -18.07 -1.98 -4.97
CA ASN A 90 -16.69 -1.87 -5.41
C ASN A 90 -15.75 -2.55 -4.38
N PRO A 91 -15.04 -3.65 -4.75
CA PRO A 91 -14.15 -4.35 -3.84
C PRO A 91 -13.01 -3.48 -3.28
N ALA A 92 -12.51 -2.53 -4.06
CA ALA A 92 -11.41 -1.66 -3.64
C ALA A 92 -11.88 -0.68 -2.54
N GLU A 93 -13.06 -0.09 -2.71
CA GLU A 93 -13.67 0.82 -1.73
C GLU A 93 -14.02 0.08 -0.44
N MET A 94 -14.62 -1.11 -0.56
CA MET A 94 -14.91 -1.98 0.57
C MET A 94 -13.65 -2.31 1.37
N ARG A 95 -12.57 -2.68 0.69
CA ARG A 95 -11.28 -2.96 1.32
C ARG A 95 -10.71 -1.72 2.01
N SER A 96 -10.64 -0.59 1.31
CA SER A 96 -10.10 0.66 1.89
C SER A 96 -10.89 1.13 3.11
N ALA A 97 -12.22 1.01 3.06
CA ALA A 97 -13.09 1.29 4.18
C ALA A 97 -12.86 0.35 5.37
N ALA A 98 -12.67 -0.95 5.12
CA ALA A 98 -12.32 -1.92 6.15
C ALA A 98 -10.95 -1.63 6.77
N GLU A 99 -9.92 -1.36 5.96
CA GLU A 99 -8.57 -1.04 6.43
C GLU A 99 -8.59 0.16 7.37
N ARG A 100 -9.20 1.27 6.92
CA ARG A 100 -9.34 2.49 7.72
C ARG A 100 -10.20 2.25 8.96
N GLY A 101 -11.30 1.52 8.83
CA GLY A 101 -12.23 1.23 9.92
C GLY A 101 -11.58 0.43 11.04
N ILE A 102 -10.82 -0.62 10.72
CA ILE A 102 -10.08 -1.43 11.70
C ILE A 102 -9.06 -0.57 12.44
N LEU A 103 -8.19 0.14 11.71
CA LEU A 103 -7.13 0.94 12.32
C LEU A 103 -7.69 2.09 13.18
N GLN A 104 -8.74 2.76 12.69
CA GLN A 104 -9.39 3.84 13.42
C GLN A 104 -10.05 3.34 14.69
N TYR A 105 -10.71 2.18 14.65
CA TYR A 105 -11.33 1.59 15.84
C TYR A 105 -10.29 1.20 16.89
N LEU A 106 -9.25 0.46 16.48
CA LEU A 106 -8.15 0.06 17.38
C LEU A 106 -7.46 1.27 18.02
N TYR A 107 -7.23 2.32 17.24
CA TYR A 107 -6.64 3.57 17.75
C TYR A 107 -7.55 4.33 18.70
N GLN A 108 -8.87 4.28 18.52
CA GLN A 108 -9.83 4.92 19.43
C GLN A 108 -9.95 4.18 20.76
N GLU A 109 -9.92 2.85 20.73
CA GLU A 109 -9.98 2.01 21.93
C GLU A 109 -8.68 2.06 22.73
N ASP A 110 -7.53 1.91 22.06
CA ASP A 110 -6.22 2.01 22.69
C ASP A 110 -5.18 2.63 21.72
N PRO A 111 -4.96 3.95 21.80
CA PRO A 111 -3.98 4.66 20.97
C PRO A 111 -2.55 4.10 21.07
N HIS A 112 -2.22 3.42 22.17
CA HIS A 112 -0.88 2.88 22.44
C HIS A 112 -0.72 1.41 22.07
N GLY A 113 -1.80 0.73 21.65
CA GLY A 113 -1.73 -0.66 21.15
C GLY A 113 -1.32 -1.70 22.19
N THR A 114 -1.61 -1.45 23.46
CA THR A 114 -1.28 -2.35 24.59
C THR A 114 -2.32 -3.45 24.80
N ALA A 115 -3.60 -3.14 24.57
CA ALA A 115 -4.73 -4.04 24.79
C ALA A 115 -5.06 -4.87 23.55
N TRP A 116 -5.55 -6.09 23.79
CA TRP A 116 -6.15 -6.92 22.75
C TRP A 116 -7.61 -6.55 22.58
N THR A 117 -8.00 -6.26 21.34
CA THR A 117 -9.36 -5.85 21.01
C THR A 117 -10.01 -6.88 20.10
N GLN A 118 -11.26 -7.22 20.37
CA GLN A 118 -12.03 -8.14 19.54
C GLN A 118 -12.46 -7.45 18.25
N LEU A 119 -12.04 -8.02 17.11
CA LEU A 119 -12.41 -7.50 15.79
C LEU A 119 -13.72 -8.10 15.29
N ARG A 120 -14.09 -9.31 15.71
CA ARG A 120 -15.13 -10.10 15.04
C ARG A 120 -16.01 -10.88 16.01
N GLY A 121 -17.18 -11.30 15.54
CA GLY A 121 -18.22 -11.94 16.36
C GLY A 121 -19.27 -10.95 16.86
N ASP A 122 -20.16 -11.39 17.74
CA ASP A 122 -21.31 -10.59 18.20
C ASP A 122 -20.89 -9.26 18.86
N ASP A 123 -19.78 -9.29 19.60
CA ASP A 123 -19.14 -8.13 20.25
C ASP A 123 -17.98 -7.55 19.41
N GLY A 124 -17.86 -7.97 18.14
CA GLY A 124 -16.85 -7.49 17.21
C GLY A 124 -17.16 -6.11 16.64
N ILE A 125 -16.21 -5.60 15.83
CA ILE A 125 -16.33 -4.26 15.25
C ILE A 125 -17.33 -4.26 14.10
N LYS A 126 -18.14 -3.21 14.03
CA LYS A 126 -19.09 -3.00 12.94
C LYS A 126 -18.60 -1.83 12.11
N ILE A 127 -17.97 -2.14 10.98
CA ILE A 127 -17.48 -1.12 10.05
C ILE A 127 -18.59 -0.80 9.06
N HIS A 128 -18.93 0.48 8.97
CA HIS A 128 -19.97 0.95 8.06
C HIS A 128 -19.38 1.58 6.80
N LEU A 129 -19.91 1.20 5.64
CA LEU A 129 -19.68 1.84 4.35
C LEU A 129 -21.03 2.20 3.73
N GLU A 130 -21.25 3.50 3.50
CA GLU A 130 -22.46 4.03 2.88
C GLU A 130 -23.75 3.49 3.52
N GLY A 131 -23.77 3.41 4.85
CA GLY A 131 -24.92 2.94 5.64
C GLY A 131 -25.03 1.42 5.79
N SER A 132 -24.25 0.63 5.03
CA SER A 132 -24.21 -0.83 5.17
C SER A 132 -23.06 -1.29 6.07
N ILE A 133 -23.26 -2.38 6.81
CA ILE A 133 -22.21 -3.03 7.58
C ILE A 133 -21.38 -3.90 6.63
N LEU A 134 -20.06 -3.78 6.71
CA LEU A 134 -19.15 -4.62 5.93
C LEU A 134 -19.19 -6.08 6.42
N PRO A 135 -19.08 -7.07 5.52
CA PRO A 135 -19.11 -8.48 5.92
C PRO A 135 -17.95 -8.88 6.83
N ASP A 136 -18.21 -9.69 7.85
CA ASP A 136 -17.19 -10.20 8.79
C ASP A 136 -16.03 -10.92 8.09
N SER A 137 -16.30 -11.62 6.99
CA SER A 137 -15.28 -12.30 6.20
C SER A 137 -14.30 -11.32 5.54
N LEU A 138 -14.80 -10.16 5.08
CA LEU A 138 -13.97 -9.09 4.54
C LEU A 138 -13.13 -8.47 5.66
N VAL A 139 -13.73 -8.18 6.82
CA VAL A 139 -13.01 -7.64 7.99
C VAL A 139 -11.86 -8.58 8.39
N GLY A 140 -12.13 -9.88 8.46
CA GLY A 140 -11.14 -10.90 8.77
C GLY A 140 -9.97 -10.94 7.79
N ARG A 141 -10.26 -11.01 6.48
CA ARG A 141 -9.23 -10.98 5.43
C ARG A 141 -8.38 -9.71 5.49
N VAL A 142 -9.02 -8.57 5.65
CA VAL A 142 -8.29 -7.29 5.73
C VAL A 142 -7.45 -7.21 7.00
N ALA A 143 -7.95 -7.70 8.13
CA ALA A 143 -7.16 -7.79 9.35
C ALA A 143 -5.91 -8.68 9.17
N GLU A 144 -6.04 -9.81 8.46
CA GLU A 144 -4.89 -10.64 8.12
C GLU A 144 -3.85 -9.88 7.28
N GLN A 145 -4.29 -9.13 6.27
CA GLN A 145 -3.39 -8.32 5.43
C GLN A 145 -2.73 -7.18 6.22
N LEU A 146 -3.46 -6.52 7.13
CA LEU A 146 -2.89 -5.50 8.01
C LEU A 146 -1.86 -6.10 8.97
N LYS A 147 -2.06 -7.34 9.41
CA LYS A 147 -1.09 -8.08 10.22
C LYS A 147 0.16 -8.42 9.42
N GLU A 148 0.01 -8.92 8.20
CA GLU A 148 1.13 -9.19 7.28
C GLU A 148 1.94 -7.92 6.98
N ALA A 149 1.26 -6.77 6.85
CA ALA A 149 1.90 -5.47 6.69
C ALA A 149 2.53 -4.90 7.98
N GLY A 150 2.38 -5.60 9.12
CA GLY A 150 2.92 -5.20 10.42
C GLY A 150 2.22 -3.99 11.06
N LEU A 151 1.02 -3.63 10.59
CA LEU A 151 0.23 -2.50 11.11
C LEU A 151 -0.58 -2.89 12.34
N ILE A 152 -0.93 -4.16 12.46
CA ILE A 152 -1.58 -4.74 13.64
C ILE A 152 -0.88 -6.05 14.01
N GLU A 153 -1.05 -6.48 15.25
CA GLU A 153 -0.71 -7.83 15.69
C GLU A 153 -1.98 -8.64 15.91
N GLY A 154 -2.00 -9.90 15.45
CA GLY A 154 -3.13 -10.82 15.63
C GLY A 154 -2.92 -11.75 16.83
N GLY A 155 -3.97 -11.93 17.64
CA GLY A 155 -3.93 -12.67 18.90
C GLY A 155 -4.54 -14.06 18.79
N SER A 156 -5.85 -14.16 18.93
CA SER A 156 -6.58 -15.43 18.82
C SER A 156 -7.05 -15.71 17.40
N TYR A 157 -7.14 -16.99 17.05
CA TYR A 157 -7.61 -17.49 15.75
C TYR A 157 -8.64 -18.60 15.97
N VAL A 158 -9.59 -18.70 15.04
CA VAL A 158 -10.68 -19.68 15.06
C VAL A 158 -10.74 -20.30 13.66
N ALA A 159 -10.81 -21.62 13.55
CA ALA A 159 -10.65 -22.33 12.28
C ALA A 159 -11.74 -21.99 11.25
N GLU A 160 -12.92 -21.60 11.75
CA GLU A 160 -14.09 -21.20 10.97
C GLU A 160 -13.95 -19.80 10.35
N PHE A 161 -12.91 -19.05 10.70
CA PHE A 161 -12.79 -17.64 10.39
C PHE A 161 -11.43 -17.28 9.76
N GLU A 162 -11.46 -16.55 8.64
CA GLU A 162 -10.26 -16.05 7.96
C GLU A 162 -9.66 -14.86 8.73
N GLY A 163 -8.40 -14.95 9.19
CA GLY A 163 -7.71 -13.88 9.92
C GLY A 163 -7.90 -13.89 11.45
N PRO A 164 -7.30 -12.92 12.16
CA PRO A 164 -7.32 -12.90 13.62
C PRO A 164 -8.69 -12.45 14.18
N LEU A 165 -9.10 -13.07 15.29
CA LEU A 165 -10.32 -12.72 16.03
C LEU A 165 -10.09 -11.51 16.94
N THR A 166 -8.89 -11.42 17.54
CA THR A 166 -8.44 -10.27 18.31
C THR A 166 -7.20 -9.65 17.67
N ALA A 167 -7.09 -8.34 17.75
CA ALA A 167 -5.91 -7.63 17.29
C ALA A 167 -5.54 -6.48 18.23
N ARG A 168 -4.29 -6.06 18.15
CA ARG A 168 -3.81 -4.83 18.77
C ARG A 168 -3.04 -3.99 17.76
N LEU A 169 -3.07 -2.67 17.95
CA LEU A 169 -2.37 -1.74 17.08
C LEU A 169 -0.86 -1.85 17.30
N THR A 170 -0.06 -1.81 16.24
CA THR A 170 1.41 -1.68 16.39
C THR A 170 1.82 -0.22 16.36
N GLY A 171 3.04 0.09 16.78
CA GLY A 171 3.61 1.44 16.58
C GLY A 171 3.68 1.86 15.11
N LEU A 172 3.70 0.91 14.16
CA LEU A 172 3.59 1.22 12.74
C LEU A 172 2.16 1.56 12.33
N GLY A 173 1.17 0.80 12.81
CA GLY A 173 -0.24 1.10 12.63
C GLY A 173 -0.63 2.47 13.19
N GLN A 174 -0.09 2.83 14.36
CA GLN A 174 -0.28 4.14 14.98
C GLN A 174 0.19 5.27 14.06
N ARG A 175 1.41 5.18 13.52
CA ARG A 175 1.91 6.18 12.57
C ARG A 175 1.10 6.22 11.29
N CYS A 176 0.59 5.08 10.83
CA CYS A 176 -0.27 5.01 9.65
C CYS A 176 -1.54 5.82 9.86
N ILE A 177 -2.27 5.62 10.97
CA ILE A 177 -3.51 6.35 11.22
C ILE A 177 -3.26 7.84 11.50
N GLU A 178 -2.19 8.19 12.22
CA GLU A 178 -1.80 9.57 12.51
C GLU A 178 -1.38 10.35 11.26
N SER A 179 -0.84 9.67 10.24
CA SER A 179 -0.44 10.30 8.98
C SER A 179 -1.61 10.82 8.14
N GLY A 180 -2.83 10.32 8.39
CA GLY A 180 -4.05 10.72 7.69
C GLY A 180 -4.12 10.31 6.21
N VAL A 181 -3.14 9.56 5.69
CA VAL A 181 -3.15 9.03 4.32
C VAL A 181 -3.73 7.61 4.27
N SER A 182 -3.98 7.09 3.07
CA SER A 182 -4.43 5.70 2.92
C SER A 182 -3.34 4.72 3.35
N VAL A 183 -3.73 3.51 3.75
CA VAL A 183 -2.80 2.46 4.14
C VAL A 183 -1.82 2.14 3.01
N GLU A 184 -2.31 2.06 1.77
CA GLU A 184 -1.48 1.82 0.60
C GLU A 184 -0.46 2.95 0.36
N GLU A 185 -0.89 4.21 0.46
CA GLU A 185 0.02 5.35 0.32
C GLU A 185 1.06 5.39 1.44
N PHE A 186 0.65 5.08 2.68
CA PHE A 186 1.54 5.00 3.82
C PHE A 186 2.60 3.91 3.63
N LEU A 187 2.19 2.70 3.24
CA LEU A 187 3.10 1.60 2.99
C LEU A 187 4.02 1.88 1.79
N ASN A 188 3.52 2.55 0.75
CA ASN A 188 4.35 3.01 -0.37
C ASN A 188 5.41 4.02 0.07
N LYS A 189 5.03 5.02 0.87
CA LYS A 189 5.99 5.98 1.45
C LYS A 189 7.00 5.29 2.35
N GLN A 190 6.57 4.30 3.14
CA GLN A 190 7.47 3.55 4.00
C GLN A 190 8.45 2.68 3.20
N ARG A 191 7.99 2.04 2.12
CA ARG A 191 8.87 1.31 1.18
C ARG A 191 9.88 2.24 0.50
N GLN A 192 9.48 3.46 0.17
CA GLN A 192 10.36 4.49 -0.39
C GLN A 192 11.31 5.11 0.65
N ALA A 193 10.89 5.17 1.92
CA ALA A 193 11.66 5.72 3.02
C ALA A 193 12.60 4.70 3.68
N GLN A 194 12.36 3.40 3.49
CA GLN A 194 13.40 2.41 3.73
C GLN A 194 14.57 2.75 2.82
N PRO A 195 15.81 2.87 3.35
CA PRO A 195 16.96 3.06 2.51
C PRO A 195 17.07 1.82 1.63
N GLY A 196 16.55 1.91 0.41
CA GLY A 196 16.95 1.05 -0.67
C GLY A 196 18.48 1.06 -0.69
N HIS A 197 19.11 -0.08 -0.94
CA HIS A 197 20.56 -0.15 -1.03
C HIS A 197 21.05 0.98 -1.94
N VAL A 198 21.63 2.02 -1.33
CA VAL A 198 22.24 3.12 -2.05
C VAL A 198 23.53 2.56 -2.58
N PHE A 199 23.46 1.95 -3.76
CA PHE A 199 24.66 1.66 -4.53
C PHE A 199 25.19 3.02 -4.98
N HIS A 200 26.23 3.50 -4.30
CA HIS A 200 27.05 4.60 -4.79
C HIS A 200 27.84 4.10 -6.00
N ILE A 201 27.16 3.95 -7.14
CA ILE A 201 27.80 3.80 -8.43
C ILE A 201 28.17 5.21 -8.86
N GLY A 202 29.47 5.53 -8.77
CA GLY A 202 29.98 6.78 -9.31
C GLY A 202 29.77 6.84 -10.82
N THR A 203 29.73 8.07 -11.30
CA THR A 203 29.47 8.51 -12.67
C THR A 203 29.70 7.47 -13.77
N ILE A 204 28.64 7.03 -14.43
CA ILE A 204 28.72 6.29 -15.69
C ILE A 204 28.56 7.30 -16.83
N SER A 205 29.64 7.59 -17.56
CA SER A 205 29.55 8.33 -18.82
C SER A 205 29.17 7.37 -19.95
N GLY A 206 27.86 7.19 -20.17
CA GLY A 206 27.32 6.51 -21.34
C GLY A 206 26.18 5.56 -21.01
N SER A 207 24.96 6.01 -21.30
CA SER A 207 23.67 5.31 -21.10
C SER A 207 23.15 5.28 -19.67
N ASN A 208 22.10 6.09 -19.43
CA ASN A 208 21.25 6.00 -18.24
C ASN A 208 20.54 4.64 -18.26
N LEU A 209 20.93 3.73 -17.38
CA LEU A 209 20.26 2.44 -17.19
C LEU A 209 19.55 2.46 -15.84
N ASN A 210 18.23 2.61 -15.91
CA ASN A 210 17.31 2.49 -14.79
C ASN A 210 17.04 1.00 -14.53
N TRP A 211 17.27 0.52 -13.32
CA TRP A 211 16.87 -0.83 -12.91
C TRP A 211 16.32 -0.81 -11.49
N GLY A 212 15.04 -1.14 -11.35
CA GLY A 212 14.28 -1.12 -10.10
C GLY A 212 13.30 0.06 -9.99
N ASP A 213 12.18 -0.15 -9.28
CA ASP A 213 11.06 0.81 -9.21
C ASP A 213 11.38 2.09 -8.39
N HIS A 214 12.52 2.14 -7.69
CA HIS A 214 12.94 3.27 -6.85
C HIS A 214 14.45 3.47 -6.80
N VAL A 215 15.06 4.01 -7.87
CA VAL A 215 16.45 4.47 -7.87
C VAL A 215 16.52 5.97 -8.16
N THR A 216 17.08 6.74 -7.23
CA THR A 216 17.38 8.18 -7.42
C THR A 216 18.87 8.34 -7.73
N GLN A 217 19.21 8.64 -8.98
CA GLN A 217 20.59 8.92 -9.41
C GLN A 217 20.85 10.44 -9.43
N ASN A 218 21.94 10.86 -8.78
CA ASN A 218 22.55 12.18 -9.01
C ASN A 218 23.73 11.98 -9.96
N ALA A 219 23.57 12.40 -11.22
CA ALA A 219 24.61 12.32 -12.24
C ALA A 219 25.45 13.60 -12.25
N THR A 220 26.73 13.50 -11.88
CA THR A 220 27.71 14.59 -12.02
C THR A 220 28.78 14.16 -13.02
N THR A 221 28.61 14.49 -14.30
CA THR A 221 29.57 14.16 -15.37
C THR A 221 30.97 14.75 -15.09
N SER A 222 31.93 13.91 -14.70
CA SER A 222 33.36 14.27 -14.69
C SER A 222 34.18 13.28 -15.52
N SER A 223 34.58 13.75 -16.70
CA SER A 223 35.31 13.03 -17.75
C SER A 223 36.80 12.84 -17.45
N GLY A 224 37.18 12.24 -16.33
CA GLY A 224 38.61 11.99 -16.13
C GLY A 224 38.99 11.36 -14.81
N LEU A 225 38.90 10.04 -14.70
CA LEU A 225 39.83 9.18 -13.95
C LEU A 225 39.41 7.72 -14.11
N VAL A 226 39.91 7.06 -15.16
CA VAL A 226 39.72 5.62 -15.44
C VAL A 226 40.05 4.73 -14.23
N GLY A 227 40.94 5.19 -13.34
CA GLY A 227 41.29 4.46 -12.11
C GLY A 227 40.20 4.47 -11.03
N ASP A 228 39.36 5.51 -10.98
CA ASP A 228 38.33 5.62 -9.95
C ASP A 228 37.12 4.74 -10.27
N GLU A 229 36.76 4.61 -11.54
CA GLU A 229 35.69 3.69 -12.01
C GLU A 229 36.07 2.22 -11.76
N LEU A 230 37.32 1.84 -12.04
CA LEU A 230 37.83 0.50 -11.76
C LEU A 230 37.88 0.21 -10.26
N ARG A 231 38.28 1.19 -9.44
CA ARG A 231 38.29 1.04 -7.97
C ARG A 231 36.87 0.81 -7.43
N GLN A 232 35.89 1.57 -7.94
CA GLN A 232 34.49 1.39 -7.55
C GLN A 232 33.93 0.02 -7.94
N LEU A 233 34.28 -0.49 -9.13
CA LEU A 233 33.88 -1.82 -9.56
C LEU A 233 34.47 -2.91 -8.65
N VAL A 234 35.76 -2.83 -8.32
CA VAL A 234 36.44 -3.77 -7.43
C VAL A 234 35.81 -3.76 -6.05
N GLN A 235 35.51 -2.58 -5.51
CA GLN A 235 34.84 -2.43 -4.23
C GLN A 235 33.43 -3.02 -4.23
N ALA A 236 32.67 -2.84 -5.32
CA ALA A 236 31.34 -3.44 -5.47
C ALA A 236 31.39 -4.97 -5.51
N ILE A 237 32.39 -5.55 -6.18
CA ILE A 237 32.62 -7.00 -6.19
C ILE A 237 32.91 -7.52 -4.78
N VAL A 238 33.82 -6.86 -4.04
CA VAL A 238 34.16 -7.23 -2.65
C VAL A 238 32.95 -7.16 -1.73
N GLN A 239 32.12 -6.12 -1.85
CA GLN A 239 30.89 -5.96 -1.06
C GLN A 239 29.83 -7.01 -1.40
N ALA A 240 29.80 -7.49 -2.64
CA ALA A 240 28.85 -8.51 -3.08
C ALA A 240 29.25 -9.94 -2.68
N LEU A 241 30.53 -10.19 -2.34
CA LEU A 241 31.04 -11.53 -2.00
C LEU A 241 30.15 -12.35 -1.04
N PRO A 242 29.64 -11.79 0.09
CA PRO A 242 28.82 -12.56 1.03
C PRO A 242 27.47 -13.02 0.45
N VAL A 243 26.98 -12.35 -0.60
CA VAL A 243 25.68 -12.60 -1.25
C VAL A 243 25.84 -13.45 -2.52
N LEU A 244 27.07 -13.57 -3.04
CA LEU A 244 27.36 -14.32 -4.25
C LEU A 244 27.37 -15.84 -4.02
N GLY A 245 27.35 -16.31 -2.77
CA GLY A 245 27.28 -17.74 -2.45
C GLY A 245 28.52 -18.54 -2.87
N LEU A 246 29.66 -17.87 -3.03
CA LEU A 246 30.92 -18.48 -3.45
C LEU A 246 31.52 -19.32 -2.32
N PRO A 247 32.28 -20.38 -2.64
CA PRO A 247 33.11 -21.08 -1.65
C PRO A 247 34.05 -20.12 -0.92
N ASP A 248 34.28 -20.34 0.37
CA ASP A 248 35.13 -19.47 1.20
C ASP A 248 36.53 -19.28 0.59
N GLU A 249 37.10 -20.34 0.00
CA GLU A 249 38.40 -20.27 -0.68
C GLU A 249 38.42 -19.29 -1.86
N ASP A 250 37.34 -19.22 -2.64
CA ASP A 250 37.21 -18.31 -3.78
C ASP A 250 36.90 -16.88 -3.35
N ALA A 251 36.08 -16.71 -2.31
CA ALA A 251 35.81 -15.40 -1.72
C ALA A 251 37.09 -14.77 -1.14
N GLU A 252 37.93 -15.55 -0.46
CA GLU A 252 39.23 -15.10 0.04
C GLU A 252 40.23 -14.82 -1.09
N ALA A 253 40.18 -15.59 -2.17
CA ALA A 253 41.05 -15.36 -3.33
C ALA A 253 40.66 -14.07 -4.07
N ILE A 254 39.36 -13.80 -4.24
CA ILE A 254 38.86 -12.55 -4.84
C ILE A 254 39.22 -11.35 -3.96
N ARG A 255 39.14 -11.48 -2.62
CA ARG A 255 39.51 -10.39 -1.71
C ARG A 255 41.00 -10.03 -1.81
N ARG A 256 41.88 -11.04 -1.82
CA ARG A 256 43.33 -10.84 -2.02
C ARG A 256 43.64 -10.21 -3.38
N ASP A 257 43.02 -10.71 -4.45
CA ASP A 257 43.22 -10.14 -5.79
C ASP A 257 42.70 -8.69 -5.86
N SER A 258 41.63 -8.36 -5.12
CA SER A 258 41.08 -7.00 -5.03
C SER A 258 42.00 -6.03 -4.29
N GLU A 259 42.62 -6.45 -3.19
CA GLU A 259 43.63 -5.65 -2.46
C GLU A 259 44.85 -5.34 -3.35
N VAL A 260 45.29 -6.30 -4.14
CA VAL A 260 46.39 -6.10 -5.10
C VAL A 260 45.97 -5.15 -6.22
N ILE A 261 44.76 -5.29 -6.76
CA ILE A 261 44.23 -4.36 -7.77
C ILE A 261 44.16 -2.93 -7.21
N GLU A 262 43.68 -2.74 -5.98
CA GLU A 262 43.64 -1.41 -5.35
C GLU A 262 45.03 -0.80 -5.15
N GLY A 263 46.02 -1.61 -4.75
CA GLY A 263 47.41 -1.18 -4.65
C GLY A 263 48.04 -0.82 -5.99
N GLU A 264 47.75 -1.57 -7.05
CA GLU A 264 48.23 -1.32 -8.41
C GLU A 264 47.54 -0.10 -9.06
N LEU A 265 46.25 0.13 -8.77
CA LEU A 265 45.52 1.32 -9.24
C LEU A 265 46.04 2.64 -8.64
N GLN A 266 46.80 2.59 -7.54
CA GLN A 266 47.51 3.76 -6.99
C GLN A 266 48.79 4.10 -7.77
N HIS A 267 49.37 3.12 -8.47
CA HIS A 267 50.58 3.28 -9.27
C HIS A 267 50.20 3.46 -10.75
N GLN A 268 50.27 4.69 -11.26
CA GLN A 268 49.91 5.01 -12.66
C GLN A 268 50.97 4.57 -13.71
N THR A 269 51.56 3.38 -13.55
CA THR A 269 52.53 2.84 -14.50
C THR A 269 51.83 2.00 -15.61
N PRO A 270 52.45 1.81 -16.79
CA PRO A 270 51.87 0.98 -17.85
C PRO A 270 51.75 -0.51 -17.47
N GLU A 271 52.64 -0.99 -16.60
CA GLU A 271 52.68 -2.39 -16.14
C GLU A 271 51.52 -2.71 -15.17
N SER A 272 51.14 -1.75 -14.31
CA SER A 272 50.02 -1.92 -13.37
C SER A 272 48.69 -2.14 -14.10
N LYS A 273 48.50 -1.52 -15.28
CA LYS A 273 47.32 -1.75 -16.14
C LYS A 273 47.21 -3.21 -16.62
N GLY A 274 48.34 -3.84 -16.94
CA GLY A 274 48.37 -5.24 -17.36
C GLY A 274 48.02 -6.19 -16.20
N ILE A 275 48.56 -5.91 -15.02
CA ILE A 275 48.32 -6.69 -13.80
C ILE A 275 46.86 -6.57 -13.35
N VAL A 276 46.32 -5.34 -13.30
CA VAL A 276 44.93 -5.06 -12.93
C VAL A 276 43.95 -5.78 -13.88
N ARG A 277 44.18 -5.71 -15.19
CA ARG A 277 43.34 -6.41 -16.17
C ARG A 277 43.35 -7.92 -15.98
N ALA A 278 44.53 -8.51 -15.77
CA ALA A 278 44.67 -9.96 -15.60
C ALA A 278 43.98 -10.46 -14.32
N MET A 279 44.11 -9.72 -13.21
CA MET A 279 43.48 -10.06 -11.94
C MET A 279 41.97 -9.84 -11.96
N LEU A 280 41.51 -8.74 -12.57
CA LEU A 280 40.07 -8.47 -12.70
C LEU A 280 39.40 -9.55 -13.55
N ASN A 281 39.96 -9.92 -14.71
CA ASN A 281 39.41 -11.00 -15.53
C ASN A 281 39.39 -12.35 -14.79
N ARG A 282 40.41 -12.65 -13.97
CA ARG A 282 40.43 -13.85 -13.15
C ARG A 282 39.31 -13.86 -12.11
N ASN A 283 39.07 -12.74 -11.43
CA ASN A 283 37.98 -12.61 -10.46
C ASN A 283 36.61 -12.76 -11.14
N LEU A 284 36.41 -12.13 -12.30
CA LEU A 284 35.17 -12.25 -13.06
C LEU A 284 34.91 -13.70 -13.52
N ASN A 285 35.94 -14.41 -13.98
CA ASN A 285 35.81 -15.80 -14.38
C ASN A 285 35.49 -16.73 -13.20
N ARG A 286 36.02 -16.46 -12.00
CA ARG A 286 35.66 -17.20 -10.78
C ARG A 286 34.22 -16.95 -10.36
N ILE A 287 33.78 -15.69 -10.42
CA ILE A 287 32.39 -15.31 -10.14
C ILE A 287 31.43 -15.95 -11.15
N LEU A 288 31.80 -16.08 -12.43
CA LEU A 288 31.00 -16.79 -13.43
C LEU A 288 30.97 -18.30 -13.25
N ALA A 289 32.09 -18.91 -12.85
CA ALA A 289 32.21 -20.37 -12.75
C ALA A 289 31.42 -20.93 -11.55
N GLU A 290 31.43 -20.20 -10.43
CA GLU A 290 30.88 -20.66 -9.15
C GLU A 290 29.61 -19.90 -8.74
N GLY A 291 29.33 -18.73 -9.35
CA GLY A 291 28.18 -17.90 -9.00
C GLY A 291 26.90 -18.33 -9.71
N GLU A 292 26.01 -19.06 -9.03
CA GLU A 292 24.68 -19.43 -9.54
C GLU A 292 23.65 -18.28 -9.46
N ASN A 293 24.03 -17.11 -8.93
CA ASN A 293 23.13 -15.99 -8.68
C ASN A 293 23.10 -14.99 -9.86
N GLN A 294 21.92 -14.46 -10.20
CA GLN A 294 21.73 -13.42 -11.21
C GLN A 294 22.62 -12.18 -10.97
N LEU A 295 22.96 -11.90 -9.70
CA LEU A 295 23.91 -10.85 -9.33
C LEU A 295 25.32 -11.10 -9.88
N ALA A 296 25.79 -12.35 -9.93
CA ALA A 296 27.09 -12.73 -10.46
C ALA A 296 27.19 -12.43 -11.96
N LEU A 297 26.16 -12.82 -12.72
CA LEU A 297 26.05 -12.54 -14.16
C LEU A 297 26.02 -11.03 -14.44
N TYR A 298 25.30 -10.26 -13.62
CA TYR A 298 25.20 -8.81 -13.77
C TYR A 298 26.53 -8.09 -13.48
N LEU A 299 27.22 -8.46 -12.41
CA LEU A 299 28.53 -7.87 -12.06
C LEU A 299 29.54 -8.14 -13.17
N VAL A 300 29.52 -9.34 -13.74
CA VAL A 300 30.42 -9.71 -14.83
C VAL A 300 30.08 -8.96 -16.12
N ALA A 301 28.79 -8.84 -16.46
CA ALA A 301 28.37 -8.05 -17.62
C ALA A 301 28.78 -6.57 -17.47
N SER A 302 28.56 -5.98 -16.30
CA SER A 302 28.94 -4.59 -16.00
C SER A 302 30.45 -4.38 -16.08
N ALA A 303 31.23 -5.32 -15.53
CA ALA A 303 32.67 -5.28 -15.61
C ALA A 303 33.19 -5.40 -17.05
N LYS A 304 32.61 -6.29 -17.87
CA LYS A 304 32.95 -6.42 -19.29
C LYS A 304 32.66 -5.12 -20.07
N VAL A 305 31.55 -4.45 -19.79
CA VAL A 305 31.20 -3.16 -20.41
C VAL A 305 32.20 -2.07 -20.03
N LEU A 306 32.55 -1.96 -18.74
CA LEU A 306 33.55 -0.99 -18.27
C LEU A 306 34.92 -1.24 -18.90
N LEU A 307 35.36 -2.50 -18.95
CA LEU A 307 36.61 -2.91 -19.59
C LEU A 307 36.66 -2.56 -21.09
N ARG A 308 35.54 -2.77 -21.81
CA ARG A 308 35.42 -2.38 -23.21
C ARG A 308 35.49 -0.86 -23.40
N ASN A 309 34.85 -0.09 -22.52
CA ASN A 309 34.83 1.38 -22.59
C ASN A 309 36.22 2.00 -22.35
N ILE A 310 37.09 1.32 -21.58
CA ILE A 310 38.48 1.74 -21.34
C ILE A 310 39.46 1.18 -22.38
N GLY A 311 38.97 0.51 -23.43
CA GLY A 311 39.77 -0.04 -24.52
C GLY A 311 40.51 -1.33 -24.17
N TRP A 312 40.08 -2.05 -23.12
CA TRP A 312 40.62 -3.36 -22.75
C TRP A 312 39.70 -4.45 -23.29
N ASP A 313 40.21 -5.23 -24.24
CA ASP A 313 39.44 -6.34 -24.79
C ASP A 313 39.15 -7.41 -23.73
N VAL A 314 37.92 -7.93 -23.72
CA VAL A 314 37.55 -9.02 -22.81
C VAL A 314 36.94 -10.13 -23.65
N GLU A 315 37.73 -11.17 -23.90
CA GLU A 315 37.21 -12.48 -24.31
C GLU A 315 36.58 -13.15 -23.07
#